data_AF-A0A3D2AUJ4-F1
#
_entry.id   AF-A0A3D2AUJ4-F1
#
_cell.length_a   1.000
_cell.length_b   1.000
_cell.length_c   1.000
_cell.angle_alpha   90.00
_cell.angle_beta   90.00
_cell.angle_gamma   90.00
#
_symmetry.space_group_name_H-M   'P 1'
#
loop_
_entity.id
_entity.type
_entity.pdbx_description
1 polymer ?
#
loop_
_entity_poly.entity_id
_entity_poly.type
_entity_poly.pdbx_seq_one_letter_code
_entity_poly.pdbx_strand_id
1 'polypeptide(L)'
;MPDETNVKDDIARGGSGDGRFIYDRWMENQNVPIHRGYFIEDLRTIEVGPWHERECNAAFIQVSGMEGVAEARLTELPPGASAPPMKFALDEIVYTVSGHGIATVWTSGVDKHSFEFGPRSLFLIPRGAYRQFANARGDQSLRMLHNNYLPVAMSLEPDPGFFFDNPYEHPELLRPTEQELYAVAKRAPAMGRGATWYGNFFTDMAAWNDLVPHRQRGGGGHVVDVSFPNSQMGGHMSVFPPGTYKKGHRHGPGRVIVIPAGEGYSIMWPEGGEKIIAPWHEGSMFTPPDRWFHQHFNVSVEPARYLALAPLPQFSGHSEKVEDRARDQIEYPVEEGWIREKFAEELASRGLESLMPEEAYTNANFNWEYASTE
;
A
#
# COMPACT_ATOMS: atom_id res chain seq x y z
N MET A 1 2.96 -35.39 -15.22
CA MET A 1 4.34 -34.98 -14.93
C MET A 1 4.29 -33.47 -14.80
N PRO A 2 4.70 -32.87 -13.68
CA PRO A 2 4.78 -31.41 -13.61
C PRO A 2 5.87 -30.99 -14.61
N ASP A 3 5.54 -30.02 -15.45
CA ASP A 3 6.46 -29.43 -16.41
C ASP A 3 7.53 -28.66 -15.61
N GLU A 4 8.70 -29.26 -15.44
CA GLU A 4 9.89 -28.59 -14.87
C GLU A 4 10.43 -27.59 -15.91
N THR A 5 9.64 -26.57 -16.26
CA THR A 5 10.17 -25.43 -17.02
C THR A 5 10.95 -24.55 -16.04
N ASN A 6 12.27 -24.65 -16.11
CA ASN A 6 13.20 -23.77 -15.42
C ASN A 6 12.86 -22.32 -15.78
N VAL A 7 12.85 -21.41 -14.80
CA VAL A 7 12.65 -19.96 -15.03
C VAL A 7 13.55 -19.46 -16.17
N LYS A 8 14.76 -20.00 -16.30
CA LYS A 8 15.69 -19.68 -17.41
C LYS A 8 15.14 -20.02 -18.80
N ASP A 9 14.34 -21.06 -18.94
CA ASP A 9 13.72 -21.46 -20.22
C ASP A 9 12.50 -20.60 -20.57
N ASP A 10 11.79 -20.08 -19.55
CA ASP A 10 10.69 -19.12 -19.73
C ASP A 10 11.21 -17.72 -20.10
N ILE A 11 12.37 -17.32 -19.57
CA ILE A 11 13.07 -16.08 -19.94
C ILE A 11 13.38 -16.05 -21.45
N ALA A 12 13.68 -17.20 -22.05
CA ALA A 12 13.95 -17.31 -23.48
C ALA A 12 12.68 -17.22 -24.35
N ARG A 13 11.49 -17.43 -23.77
CA ARG A 13 10.20 -17.44 -24.46
C ARG A 13 9.38 -16.23 -24.02
N GLY A 14 9.75 -15.05 -24.52
CA GLY A 14 9.03 -13.81 -24.22
C GLY A 14 7.51 -13.98 -24.26
N GLY A 15 6.88 -13.87 -23.09
CA GLY A 15 5.43 -14.00 -22.88
C GLY A 15 4.90 -15.42 -23.05
N SER A 16 4.48 -16.05 -21.96
CA SER A 16 3.68 -17.27 -22.01
C SER A 16 2.22 -16.95 -22.29
N GLY A 17 1.59 -17.68 -23.20
CA GLY A 17 0.16 -17.54 -23.56
C GLY A 17 -0.84 -17.90 -22.44
N ASP A 18 -0.38 -18.03 -21.19
CA ASP A 18 -1.17 -18.37 -20.00
C ASP A 18 -1.50 -17.16 -19.11
N GLY A 19 -1.11 -15.95 -19.53
CA GLY A 19 -1.46 -14.70 -18.83
C GLY A 19 -0.63 -14.39 -17.59
N ARG A 20 0.41 -15.19 -17.27
CA ARG A 20 1.33 -14.93 -16.15
C ARG A 20 2.50 -14.04 -16.56
N PHE A 21 2.92 -13.16 -15.66
CA PHE A 21 4.14 -12.38 -15.80
C PHE A 21 5.37 -13.17 -15.32
N ILE A 22 6.56 -12.71 -15.71
CA ILE A 22 7.84 -13.31 -15.28
C ILE A 22 7.95 -13.33 -13.75
N TYR A 23 7.53 -12.25 -13.10
CA TYR A 23 7.50 -12.16 -11.64
C TYR A 23 6.58 -13.22 -11.01
N ASP A 24 5.44 -13.55 -11.62
CA ASP A 24 4.51 -14.53 -11.04
C ASP A 24 5.16 -15.92 -10.96
N ARG A 25 5.90 -16.30 -12.00
CA ARG A 25 6.67 -17.54 -12.04
C ARG A 25 7.81 -17.53 -11.02
N TRP A 26 8.54 -16.42 -10.91
CA TRP A 26 9.59 -16.29 -9.91
C TRP A 26 9.04 -16.41 -8.49
N MET A 27 7.94 -15.71 -8.19
CA MET A 27 7.22 -15.73 -6.92
C MET A 27 6.76 -17.15 -6.56
N GLU A 28 6.11 -17.85 -7.50
CA GLU A 28 5.68 -19.25 -7.33
C GLU A 28 6.84 -20.20 -7.02
N ASN A 29 8.01 -19.98 -7.63
CA ASN A 29 9.20 -20.79 -7.43
C ASN A 29 9.93 -20.53 -6.10
N GLN A 30 9.57 -19.49 -5.35
CA GLN A 30 10.14 -19.28 -4.01
C GLN A 30 9.64 -20.32 -3.00
N ASN A 31 8.56 -21.05 -3.31
CA ASN A 31 7.93 -22.03 -2.42
C ASN A 31 7.54 -21.45 -1.05
N VAL A 32 7.14 -20.18 -1.05
CA VAL A 32 6.62 -19.42 0.08
C VAL A 32 5.11 -19.25 -0.10
N PRO A 33 4.27 -19.24 0.95
CA PRO A 33 2.82 -19.02 0.82
C PRO A 33 2.48 -17.79 -0.03
N ILE A 34 1.45 -17.89 -0.88
CA ILE A 34 0.98 -16.80 -1.74
C ILE A 34 -0.50 -16.56 -1.46
N HIS A 35 -0.82 -15.39 -0.91
CA HIS A 35 -2.20 -14.98 -0.65
C HIS A 35 -2.78 -14.24 -1.85
N ARG A 36 -3.92 -14.74 -2.33
CA ARG A 36 -4.66 -14.23 -3.49
C ARG A 36 -6.11 -13.98 -3.11
N GLY A 37 -6.82 -13.18 -3.90
CA GLY A 37 -8.22 -12.81 -3.64
C GLY A 37 -8.45 -11.34 -3.95
N TYR A 38 -9.44 -10.72 -3.31
CA TYR A 38 -9.72 -9.28 -3.47
C TYR A 38 -9.18 -8.42 -2.34
N PHE A 39 -8.97 -9.02 -1.17
CA PHE A 39 -8.48 -8.34 0.02
C PHE A 39 -7.83 -9.36 0.97
N ILE A 40 -7.05 -8.84 1.90
CA ILE A 40 -6.52 -9.51 3.08
C ILE A 40 -7.23 -8.92 4.28
N GLU A 41 -7.94 -9.76 5.03
CA GLU A 41 -8.68 -9.34 6.22
C GLU A 41 -7.73 -8.80 7.30
N ASP A 42 -6.65 -9.53 7.61
CA ASP A 42 -5.66 -9.07 8.58
C ASP A 42 -4.26 -9.57 8.26
N LEU A 43 -3.35 -8.66 7.92
CA LEU A 43 -1.94 -8.96 7.66
C LEU A 43 -1.22 -9.59 8.89
N ARG A 44 -1.77 -9.41 10.10
CA ARG A 44 -1.22 -10.01 11.34
C ARG A 44 -1.49 -11.50 11.44
N THR A 45 -2.48 -12.04 10.73
CA THR A 45 -2.94 -13.42 10.90
C THR A 45 -2.72 -14.30 9.68
N ILE A 46 -2.43 -13.73 8.50
CA ILE A 46 -2.15 -14.54 7.31
C ILE A 46 -0.99 -15.52 7.53
N GLU A 47 -1.13 -16.70 6.92
CA GLU A 47 -0.13 -17.75 6.96
C GLU A 47 1.19 -17.27 6.35
N VAL A 48 2.30 -17.59 7.02
CA VAL A 48 3.66 -17.37 6.55
C VAL A 48 4.42 -18.68 6.61
N GLY A 49 5.37 -18.88 5.70
CA GLY A 49 6.21 -20.08 5.61
C GLY A 49 7.69 -19.73 5.54
N PRO A 50 8.58 -20.70 5.78
CA PRO A 50 10.02 -20.46 5.75
C PRO A 50 10.48 -20.05 4.35
N TRP A 51 11.17 -18.92 4.25
CA TRP A 51 11.89 -18.50 3.05
C TRP A 51 13.39 -18.68 3.29
N HIS A 52 13.89 -19.87 2.94
CA HIS A 52 15.24 -20.30 3.28
C HIS A 52 16.34 -19.35 2.77
N GLU A 53 16.19 -18.82 1.56
CA GLU A 53 17.15 -17.89 0.95
C GLU A 53 17.23 -16.52 1.63
N ARG A 54 16.25 -16.22 2.50
CA ARG A 54 16.18 -14.98 3.28
C ARG A 54 16.23 -15.24 4.78
N GLU A 55 16.38 -16.49 5.20
CA GLU A 55 16.43 -16.95 6.60
C GLU A 55 15.35 -16.31 7.50
N CYS A 56 14.13 -16.16 6.95
CA CYS A 56 12.97 -15.61 7.65
C CYS A 56 11.70 -16.37 7.27
N ASN A 57 10.59 -16.07 7.94
CA ASN A 57 9.28 -16.48 7.44
C ASN A 57 8.73 -15.39 6.53
N ALA A 58 8.00 -15.77 5.48
CA ALA A 58 7.39 -14.82 4.58
C ALA A 58 6.07 -15.34 3.97
N ALA A 59 5.34 -14.44 3.33
CA ALA A 59 4.26 -14.73 2.41
C ALA A 59 4.20 -13.66 1.33
N PHE A 60 4.01 -14.06 0.08
CA PHE A 60 3.69 -13.12 -0.98
C PHE A 60 2.20 -12.79 -0.96
N ILE A 61 1.87 -11.57 -1.37
CA ILE A 61 0.48 -11.10 -1.48
C ILE A 61 0.29 -10.58 -2.91
N GLN A 62 -0.62 -11.21 -3.65
CA GLN A 62 -1.02 -10.77 -4.99
C GLN A 62 -2.55 -10.86 -5.07
N VAL A 63 -3.21 -9.90 -4.42
CA VAL A 63 -4.65 -9.68 -4.59
C VAL A 63 -4.92 -9.06 -5.96
N SER A 64 -6.16 -9.19 -6.42
CA SER A 64 -6.59 -8.73 -7.75
C SER A 64 -6.28 -7.23 -7.93
N GLY A 65 -5.66 -6.90 -9.06
CA GLY A 65 -5.22 -5.55 -9.38
C GLY A 65 -3.74 -5.27 -9.14
N MET A 66 -2.98 -6.22 -8.59
CA MET A 66 -1.53 -6.08 -8.38
C MET A 66 -0.68 -6.68 -9.50
N GLU A 67 -1.26 -7.60 -10.27
CA GLU A 67 -0.57 -8.45 -11.25
C GLU A 67 0.25 -7.61 -12.23
N GLY A 68 1.57 -7.90 -12.31
CA GLY A 68 2.50 -7.20 -13.20
C GLY A 68 2.84 -5.76 -12.82
N VAL A 69 2.30 -5.20 -11.73
CA VAL A 69 2.44 -3.77 -11.40
C VAL A 69 3.15 -3.52 -10.08
N ALA A 70 2.68 -4.14 -9.00
CA ALA A 70 3.20 -3.91 -7.66
C ALA A 70 3.47 -5.25 -6.97
N GLU A 71 4.62 -5.36 -6.32
CA GLU A 71 4.87 -6.46 -5.40
C GLU A 71 4.44 -6.05 -4.00
N ALA A 72 3.86 -7.00 -3.28
CA ALA A 72 3.81 -6.94 -1.84
C ALA A 72 4.12 -8.30 -1.24
N ARG A 73 4.80 -8.27 -0.11
CA ARG A 73 5.06 -9.46 0.70
C ARG A 73 5.09 -9.11 2.17
N LEU A 74 4.69 -10.06 2.98
CA LEU A 74 4.88 -10.03 4.41
C LEU A 74 6.17 -10.77 4.77
N THR A 75 7.02 -10.17 5.59
CA THR A 75 8.11 -10.86 6.28
C THR A 75 7.77 -10.95 7.76
N GLU A 76 7.97 -12.11 8.37
CA GLU A 76 7.87 -12.33 9.81
C GLU A 76 9.23 -12.75 10.39
N LEU A 77 9.68 -12.02 11.41
CA LEU A 77 10.83 -12.40 12.22
C LEU A 77 10.34 -12.93 13.59
N PRO A 78 10.76 -14.14 13.99
CA PRO A 78 10.51 -14.66 15.34
C PRO A 78 11.05 -13.75 16.44
N PRO A 79 10.66 -13.97 17.70
CA PRO A 79 11.17 -13.18 18.82
C PRO A 79 12.70 -13.21 18.89
N GLY A 80 13.32 -12.02 18.95
CA GLY A 80 14.77 -11.82 19.04
C GLY A 80 15.56 -12.19 17.78
N ALA A 81 14.90 -12.61 16.69
CA ALA A 81 15.54 -13.00 15.46
C ALA A 81 15.96 -11.79 14.62
N SER A 82 16.96 -11.99 13.77
CA SER A 82 17.40 -11.02 12.77
C SER A 82 17.41 -11.67 11.39
N ALA A 83 17.00 -10.92 10.38
CA ALA A 83 17.21 -11.29 8.99
C ALA A 83 18.72 -11.22 8.66
N PRO A 84 19.20 -11.97 7.65
CA PRO A 84 20.53 -11.79 7.11
C PRO A 84 20.63 -10.45 6.38
N PRO A 85 21.83 -9.85 6.27
CA PRO A 85 22.05 -8.71 5.40
C PRO A 85 21.59 -9.01 3.97
N MET A 86 20.81 -8.09 3.40
CA MET A 86 20.29 -8.21 2.04
C MET A 86 20.53 -6.90 1.29
N LYS A 87 20.96 -6.98 0.03
CA LYS A 87 20.93 -5.85 -0.89
C LYS A 87 19.83 -6.08 -1.92
N PHE A 88 19.20 -4.99 -2.34
CA PHE A 88 18.15 -5.03 -3.35
C PHE A 88 18.32 -3.86 -4.32
N ALA A 89 18.23 -4.13 -5.62
CA ALA A 89 18.47 -3.13 -6.66
C ALA A 89 17.32 -2.13 -6.85
N LEU A 90 16.17 -2.33 -6.19
CA LEU A 90 15.03 -1.43 -6.23
C LEU A 90 14.82 -0.75 -4.88
N ASP A 91 14.18 0.42 -4.92
CA ASP A 91 13.64 1.05 -3.72
C ASP A 91 12.56 0.13 -3.13
N GLU A 92 12.45 0.12 -1.80
CA GLU A 92 11.43 -0.66 -1.11
C GLU A 92 10.81 0.16 0.01
N ILE A 93 9.48 0.28 -0.02
CA ILE A 93 8.71 0.79 1.10
C ILE A 93 8.46 -0.36 2.06
N VAL A 94 8.66 -0.13 3.35
CA VAL A 94 8.34 -1.07 4.42
C VAL A 94 7.34 -0.42 5.37
N TYR A 95 6.20 -1.08 5.54
CA TYR A 95 5.17 -0.75 6.53
C TYR A 95 5.18 -1.81 7.64
N THR A 96 5.29 -1.37 8.89
CA THR A 96 5.31 -2.29 10.03
C THR A 96 3.89 -2.65 10.43
N VAL A 97 3.51 -3.91 10.21
CA VAL A 97 2.17 -4.42 10.50
C VAL A 97 2.00 -4.64 12.01
N SER A 98 2.99 -5.26 12.66
CA SER A 98 3.00 -5.49 14.10
C SER A 98 4.41 -5.72 14.63
N GLY A 99 4.64 -5.48 15.92
CA GLY A 99 5.94 -5.67 16.56
C GLY A 99 6.84 -4.43 16.50
N HIS A 100 8.05 -4.56 17.04
CA HIS A 100 9.05 -3.50 17.08
C HIS A 100 10.37 -4.04 16.54
N GLY A 101 11.09 -3.24 15.77
CA GLY A 101 12.31 -3.67 15.11
C GLY A 101 13.37 -2.60 15.05
N ILE A 102 14.56 -3.05 14.65
CA ILE A 102 15.70 -2.19 14.30
C ILE A 102 16.01 -2.46 12.83
N ALA A 103 16.11 -1.39 12.05
CA ALA A 103 16.60 -1.43 10.68
C ALA A 103 18.00 -0.84 10.65
N THR A 104 18.93 -1.57 10.05
CA THR A 104 20.31 -1.12 9.82
C THR A 104 20.56 -1.06 8.32
N VAL A 105 21.00 0.09 7.79
CA VAL A 105 21.18 0.34 6.36
C VAL A 105 22.57 0.90 6.08
N TRP A 106 23.23 0.41 5.03
CA TRP A 106 24.58 0.85 4.66
C TRP A 106 24.94 0.58 3.20
N THR A 107 26.01 1.22 2.73
CA THR A 107 26.73 0.91 1.49
C THR A 107 28.23 0.85 1.82
N SER A 108 29.04 0.32 0.92
CA SER A 108 30.48 0.46 0.95
C SER A 108 30.87 1.94 1.00
N GLY A 109 31.66 2.32 2.00
CA GLY A 109 32.14 3.70 2.19
C GLY A 109 31.13 4.67 2.82
N VAL A 110 30.00 4.18 3.32
CA VAL A 110 29.09 4.94 4.20
C VAL A 110 28.89 4.17 5.50
N ASP A 111 28.89 4.87 6.63
CA ASP A 111 28.70 4.23 7.93
C ASP A 111 27.32 3.56 8.04
N LYS A 112 27.22 2.54 8.89
CA LYS A 112 25.93 1.92 9.18
C LYS A 112 25.02 2.90 9.89
N HIS A 113 23.83 3.10 9.34
CA HIS A 113 22.76 3.86 9.97
C HIS A 113 21.73 2.90 10.53
N SER A 114 21.44 3.02 11.84
CA SER A 114 20.44 2.18 12.51
C SER A 114 19.32 3.04 13.08
N PHE A 115 18.08 2.59 12.98
CA PHE A 115 16.92 3.24 13.57
C PHE A 115 15.91 2.21 14.07
N GLU A 116 15.19 2.57 15.13
CA GLU A 116 14.09 1.78 15.69
C GLU A 116 12.77 2.14 15.03
N PHE A 117 11.90 1.15 14.87
CA PHE A 117 10.56 1.31 14.33
C PHE A 117 9.56 0.43 15.07
N GLY A 118 8.28 0.81 15.01
CA GLY A 118 7.20 0.13 15.71
C GLY A 118 5.96 -0.05 14.83
N PRO A 119 4.83 -0.48 15.42
CA PRO A 119 3.61 -0.69 14.67
C PRO A 119 3.20 0.55 13.89
N ARG A 120 2.75 0.34 12.65
CA ARG A 120 2.34 1.38 11.69
C ARG A 120 3.44 2.36 11.28
N SER A 121 4.71 2.10 11.62
CA SER A 121 5.82 2.84 11.03
C SER A 121 5.93 2.58 9.53
N LEU A 122 6.29 3.59 8.75
CA LEU A 122 6.56 3.52 7.32
C LEU A 122 7.96 4.06 7.03
N PHE A 123 8.76 3.37 6.23
CA PHE A 123 10.08 3.85 5.83
C PHE A 123 10.48 3.34 4.45
N LEU A 124 11.42 4.05 3.84
CA LEU A 124 12.03 3.65 2.56
C LEU A 124 13.39 3.03 2.80
N ILE A 125 13.65 1.87 2.22
CA ILE A 125 15.00 1.37 2.01
C ILE A 125 15.41 1.70 0.56
N PRO A 126 16.47 2.50 0.35
CA PRO A 126 16.86 2.91 -0.99
C PRO A 126 17.52 1.76 -1.77
N ARG A 127 17.34 1.80 -3.09
CA ARG A 127 18.00 0.89 -4.04
C ARG A 127 19.51 0.85 -3.85
N GLY A 128 20.08 -0.34 -4.03
CA GLY A 128 21.53 -0.54 -4.00
C GLY A 128 22.17 -0.37 -2.62
N ALA A 129 21.38 -0.24 -1.56
CA ALA A 129 21.86 -0.29 -0.18
C ALA A 129 21.69 -1.69 0.40
N TYR A 130 22.63 -2.10 1.25
CA TYR A 130 22.42 -3.22 2.15
C TYR A 130 21.49 -2.81 3.28
N ARG A 131 20.67 -3.75 3.72
CA ARG A 131 19.81 -3.63 4.89
C ARG A 131 19.86 -4.88 5.75
N GLN A 132 19.58 -4.71 7.02
CA GLN A 132 19.31 -5.79 7.96
C GLN A 132 18.17 -5.38 8.88
N PHE A 133 17.24 -6.29 9.12
CA PHE A 133 16.16 -6.11 10.09
C PHE A 133 16.37 -7.03 11.28
N ALA A 134 16.15 -6.51 12.49
CA ALA A 134 16.16 -7.26 13.72
C ALA A 134 14.86 -7.05 14.48
N ASN A 135 14.28 -8.12 15.03
CA ASN A 135 13.17 -8.03 15.96
C ASN A 135 13.71 -7.57 17.32
N ALA A 136 13.25 -6.41 17.79
CA ALA A 136 13.68 -5.82 19.05
C ALA A 136 13.06 -6.49 20.28
N ARG A 137 12.16 -7.46 20.09
CA ARG A 137 11.35 -8.09 21.13
C ARG A 137 11.65 -9.56 21.25
N GLY A 138 11.83 -10.04 22.48
CA GLY A 138 12.05 -11.46 22.81
C GLY A 138 10.76 -12.26 23.06
N ASP A 139 9.59 -11.62 22.96
CA ASP A 139 8.29 -12.20 23.34
C ASP A 139 7.20 -12.14 22.25
N GLN A 140 7.43 -11.41 21.16
CA GLN A 140 6.47 -11.26 20.06
C GLN A 140 7.19 -11.27 18.71
N SER A 141 6.49 -11.71 17.66
CA SER A 141 7.01 -11.63 16.30
C SER A 141 6.95 -10.20 15.77
N LEU A 142 7.82 -9.91 14.80
CA LEU A 142 7.81 -8.68 14.02
C LEU A 142 7.28 -9.00 12.62
N ARG A 143 6.20 -8.35 12.19
CA ARG A 143 5.62 -8.49 10.84
C ARG A 143 5.75 -7.19 10.07
N MET A 144 6.34 -7.27 8.87
CA MET A 144 6.59 -6.14 7.99
C MET A 144 6.02 -6.42 6.61
N LEU A 145 5.19 -5.50 6.12
CA LEU A 145 4.75 -5.48 4.72
C LEU A 145 5.78 -4.72 3.91
N HIS A 146 6.31 -5.34 2.88
CA HIS A 146 7.20 -4.73 1.91
C HIS A 146 6.42 -4.46 0.63
N ASN A 147 6.73 -3.35 -0.04
CA ASN A 147 6.19 -2.99 -1.35
C ASN A 147 7.30 -2.44 -2.24
N ASN A 148 7.30 -2.85 -3.51
CA ASN A 148 8.20 -2.34 -4.55
C ASN A 148 7.63 -2.65 -5.95
N TYR A 149 8.43 -2.35 -6.98
CA TYR A 149 8.05 -2.52 -8.39
C TYR A 149 8.79 -3.68 -9.09
N LEU A 150 9.20 -4.70 -8.34
CA LEU A 150 9.86 -5.88 -8.90
C LEU A 150 9.07 -6.54 -10.06
N PRO A 151 7.71 -6.57 -10.09
CA PRO A 151 6.99 -7.17 -11.21
C PRO A 151 7.24 -6.44 -12.54
N VAL A 152 7.28 -5.11 -12.48
CA VAL A 152 7.62 -4.26 -13.65
C VAL A 152 9.09 -4.42 -14.00
N ALA A 153 9.96 -4.40 -13.01
CA ALA A 153 11.40 -4.50 -13.22
C ALA A 153 11.80 -5.84 -13.87
N MET A 154 11.20 -6.95 -13.42
CA MET A 154 11.42 -8.29 -13.99
C MET A 154 10.86 -8.44 -15.41
N SER A 155 9.97 -7.54 -15.84
CA SER A 155 9.54 -7.49 -17.24
C SER A 155 10.61 -6.86 -18.14
N LEU A 156 11.54 -6.08 -17.59
CA LEU A 156 12.64 -5.43 -18.31
C LEU A 156 13.95 -6.22 -18.22
N GLU A 157 14.26 -6.73 -17.03
CA GLU A 157 15.40 -7.59 -16.76
C GLU A 157 14.88 -8.82 -16.01
N PRO A 158 14.69 -9.96 -16.68
CA PRO A 158 13.98 -11.08 -16.08
C PRO A 158 14.86 -11.97 -15.19
N ASP A 159 16.17 -11.73 -15.09
CA ASP A 159 17.06 -12.45 -14.18
C ASP A 159 16.95 -11.89 -12.73
N PRO A 160 16.43 -12.66 -11.75
CA PRO A 160 16.37 -12.22 -10.36
C PRO A 160 17.75 -11.91 -9.76
N GLY A 161 18.83 -12.54 -10.26
CA GLY A 161 20.20 -12.26 -9.82
C GLY A 161 20.60 -10.79 -10.03
N PHE A 162 20.06 -10.12 -11.06
CA PHE A 162 20.28 -8.69 -11.27
C PHE A 162 19.72 -7.82 -10.14
N PHE A 163 18.66 -8.26 -9.46
CA PHE A 163 18.05 -7.46 -8.39
C PHE A 163 18.62 -7.78 -7.01
N PHE A 164 19.04 -9.02 -6.77
CA PHE A 164 19.47 -9.48 -5.44
C PHE A 164 20.99 -9.63 -5.30
N ASP A 165 21.72 -9.96 -6.37
CA ASP A 165 23.16 -10.27 -6.35
C ASP A 165 24.03 -9.22 -7.06
N ASN A 166 23.44 -8.12 -7.48
CA ASN A 166 24.14 -7.08 -8.24
C ASN A 166 25.14 -6.31 -7.38
N PRO A 167 26.43 -6.19 -7.76
CA PRO A 167 27.46 -5.53 -6.95
C PRO A 167 27.33 -4.00 -6.92
N TYR A 168 26.51 -3.39 -7.79
CA TYR A 168 26.31 -1.94 -7.81
C TYR A 168 25.73 -1.43 -6.49
N GLU A 169 26.20 -0.27 -6.07
CA GLU A 169 25.76 0.42 -4.87
C GLU A 169 25.56 1.91 -5.18
N HIS A 170 24.66 2.55 -4.43
CA HIS A 170 24.34 3.96 -4.64
C HIS A 170 24.61 4.77 -3.36
N PRO A 171 25.89 4.90 -2.93
CA PRO A 171 26.26 5.49 -1.63
C PRO A 171 25.71 6.90 -1.41
N GLU A 172 25.54 7.69 -2.49
CA GLU A 172 24.94 9.03 -2.39
C GLU A 172 23.51 9.04 -1.82
N LEU A 173 22.76 7.93 -1.89
CA LEU A 173 21.40 7.85 -1.31
C LEU A 173 21.40 7.73 0.22
N LEU A 174 22.54 7.34 0.80
CA LEU A 174 22.72 7.24 2.26
C LEU A 174 23.58 8.36 2.82
N ARG A 175 24.24 9.15 1.97
CA ARG A 175 24.99 10.32 2.42
C ARG A 175 24.01 11.41 2.85
N PRO A 176 24.18 12.00 4.05
CA PRO A 176 23.31 13.08 4.49
C PRO A 176 23.42 14.27 3.54
N THR A 177 22.30 14.68 2.94
CA THR A 177 22.18 15.92 2.17
C THR A 177 21.32 16.90 2.97
N GLU A 178 21.94 17.70 3.85
CA GLU A 178 21.33 18.71 4.74
C GLU A 178 20.25 18.21 5.75
N GLN A 179 19.66 17.04 5.55
CA GLN A 179 18.68 16.38 6.41
C GLN A 179 19.29 15.08 6.95
N GLU A 180 19.07 14.78 8.23
CA GLU A 180 19.51 13.52 8.83
C GLU A 180 18.74 12.34 8.22
N LEU A 181 19.47 11.32 7.77
CA LEU A 181 18.91 10.09 7.22
C LEU A 181 18.07 9.37 8.28
N TYR A 182 16.81 9.06 7.96
CA TYR A 182 15.83 8.43 8.86
C TYR A 182 15.42 9.31 10.04
N ALA A 183 15.59 10.63 9.91
CA ALA A 183 14.87 11.58 10.75
C ALA A 183 13.35 11.49 10.50
N VAL A 184 12.56 11.79 11.52
CA VAL A 184 11.10 11.86 11.41
C VAL A 184 10.73 12.80 10.27
N ALA A 185 9.86 12.33 9.38
CA ALA A 185 9.38 13.10 8.24
C ALA A 185 8.82 14.47 8.67
N LYS A 186 8.74 15.39 7.72
CA LYS A 186 8.21 16.74 7.96
C LYS A 186 7.13 17.06 6.95
N ARG A 187 6.21 17.94 7.34
CA ARG A 187 5.27 18.52 6.40
C ARG A 187 6.00 19.51 5.49
N ALA A 188 5.84 19.34 4.18
CA ALA A 188 6.26 20.32 3.18
C ALA A 188 5.02 21.02 2.60
N PRO A 189 4.79 22.32 2.88
CA PRO A 189 3.77 23.09 2.19
C PRO A 189 4.17 23.33 0.73
N ALA A 190 3.19 23.32 -0.19
CA ALA A 190 3.32 23.57 -1.63
C ALA A 190 3.73 22.40 -2.57
N MET A 191 3.78 21.16 -2.09
CA MET A 191 3.95 19.98 -2.95
C MET A 191 2.62 19.18 -3.09
N GLY A 192 2.50 18.44 -4.19
CA GLY A 192 1.38 17.51 -4.42
C GLY A 192 -0.01 18.17 -4.43
N ARG A 193 -0.96 17.61 -3.69
CA ARG A 193 -2.36 18.07 -3.52
C ARG A 193 -2.50 19.28 -2.57
N GLY A 194 -1.39 19.89 -2.14
CA GLY A 194 -1.36 21.02 -1.21
C GLY A 194 -0.90 20.66 0.20
N ALA A 195 -0.70 19.37 0.48
CA ALA A 195 0.06 18.89 1.65
C ALA A 195 0.79 17.60 1.30
N THR A 196 2.05 17.54 1.68
CA THR A 196 2.90 16.35 1.54
C THR A 196 3.65 16.12 2.84
N TRP A 197 3.61 14.89 3.35
CA TRP A 197 4.58 14.43 4.33
C TRP A 197 5.79 13.87 3.57
N TYR A 198 6.94 14.49 3.82
CA TYR A 198 8.18 14.22 3.11
C TYR A 198 9.24 13.74 4.10
N GLY A 199 9.82 12.58 3.81
CA GLY A 199 10.89 11.99 4.61
C GLY A 199 11.11 10.53 4.25
N ASN A 200 12.10 9.92 4.87
CA ASN A 200 12.40 8.50 4.67
C ASN A 200 11.99 7.61 5.86
N PHE A 201 11.46 8.21 6.94
CA PHE A 201 10.88 7.52 8.09
C PHE A 201 9.66 8.27 8.66
N PHE A 202 8.57 7.53 8.85
CA PHE A 202 7.32 7.98 9.45
C PHE A 202 7.02 7.04 10.62
N THR A 203 6.88 7.60 11.81
CA THR A 203 6.88 6.81 13.06
C THR A 203 5.59 6.02 13.29
N ASP A 204 4.43 6.62 12.99
CA ASP A 204 3.13 5.98 13.11
C ASP A 204 2.15 6.63 12.12
N MET A 205 1.75 5.91 11.08
CA MET A 205 0.86 6.42 10.03
C MET A 205 -0.58 6.68 10.51
N ALA A 206 -0.97 6.23 11.71
CA ALA A 206 -2.25 6.57 12.33
C ALA A 206 -2.23 7.89 13.09
N ALA A 207 -1.06 8.39 13.51
CA ALA A 207 -0.96 9.52 14.43
C ALA A 207 -0.97 10.92 13.77
N TRP A 208 -0.70 11.01 12.48
CA TRP A 208 -0.39 12.29 11.82
C TRP A 208 -1.64 12.97 11.25
N ASN A 209 -1.97 14.19 11.68
CA ASN A 209 -3.28 14.80 11.37
C ASN A 209 -3.23 16.07 10.51
N ASP A 210 -2.05 16.49 10.06
CA ASP A 210 -1.87 17.63 9.16
C ASP A 210 -2.26 17.29 7.72
N LEU A 211 -3.57 17.16 7.49
CA LEU A 211 -4.19 16.78 6.23
C LEU A 211 -4.85 17.99 5.56
N VAL A 212 -5.12 17.91 4.26
CA VAL A 212 -5.91 18.92 3.54
C VAL A 212 -7.25 18.34 3.06
N PRO A 213 -8.31 19.16 2.96
CA PRO A 213 -9.60 18.67 2.49
C PRO A 213 -9.57 18.04 1.10
N HIS A 214 -10.18 16.86 0.95
CA HIS A 214 -10.23 16.09 -0.29
C HIS A 214 -11.58 16.24 -1.00
N ARG A 215 -11.84 17.46 -1.47
CA ARG A 215 -13.16 17.91 -1.95
C ARG A 215 -13.76 17.07 -3.09
N GLN A 216 -12.93 16.40 -3.89
CA GLN A 216 -13.40 15.66 -5.07
C GLN A 216 -13.99 14.28 -4.76
N ARG A 217 -13.64 13.66 -3.62
CA ARG A 217 -14.02 12.26 -3.30
C ARG A 217 -15.25 12.09 -2.42
N GLY A 218 -15.82 13.19 -1.94
CA GLY A 218 -16.94 13.14 -1.01
C GLY A 218 -16.57 12.60 0.38
N GLY A 219 -17.58 12.31 1.18
CA GLY A 219 -17.46 11.77 2.54
C GLY A 219 -16.83 12.71 3.56
N GLY A 220 -16.64 14.00 3.26
CA GLY A 220 -15.95 14.94 4.15
C GLY A 220 -14.48 14.58 4.40
N GLY A 221 -13.88 13.84 3.46
CA GLY A 221 -12.54 13.28 3.62
C GLY A 221 -11.41 14.31 3.49
N HIS A 222 -10.28 13.99 4.09
CA HIS A 222 -9.01 14.69 3.97
C HIS A 222 -7.96 13.78 3.32
N VAL A 223 -6.89 14.38 2.82
CA VAL A 223 -5.79 13.69 2.14
C VAL A 223 -4.46 14.36 2.44
N VAL A 224 -3.39 13.58 2.37
CA VAL A 224 -2.01 14.06 2.32
C VAL A 224 -1.19 13.14 1.44
N ASP A 225 -0.29 13.71 0.64
CA ASP A 225 0.63 12.90 -0.16
C ASP A 225 1.80 12.42 0.72
N VAL A 226 2.29 11.22 0.45
CA VAL A 226 3.50 10.66 1.06
C VAL A 226 4.57 10.60 -0.01
N SER A 227 5.73 11.20 0.25
CA SER A 227 6.85 11.21 -0.69
C SER A 227 8.17 10.97 0.02
N PHE A 228 9.08 10.28 -0.67
CA PHE A 228 10.38 9.91 -0.13
C PHE A 228 11.50 10.62 -0.91
N PRO A 229 12.58 11.05 -0.24
CA PRO A 229 13.75 11.61 -0.92
C PRO A 229 14.33 10.66 -1.97
N ASN A 230 14.65 11.19 -3.16
CA ASN A 230 15.33 10.47 -4.24
C ASN A 230 14.65 9.18 -4.74
N SER A 231 13.35 9.02 -4.46
CA SER A 231 12.55 7.88 -4.89
C SER A 231 11.37 8.32 -5.74
N GLN A 232 10.96 7.44 -6.65
CA GLN A 232 9.68 7.53 -7.37
C GLN A 232 8.57 6.77 -6.63
N MET A 233 8.93 6.07 -5.55
CA MET A 233 7.95 5.49 -4.65
C MET A 233 7.27 6.59 -3.83
N GLY A 234 6.02 6.33 -3.46
CA GLY A 234 5.21 7.29 -2.74
C GLY A 234 3.78 6.78 -2.64
N GLY A 235 2.89 7.69 -2.28
CA GLY A 235 1.50 7.35 -2.11
C GLY A 235 0.73 8.50 -1.51
N HIS A 236 -0.36 8.17 -0.84
CA HIS A 236 -1.09 9.13 -0.05
C HIS A 236 -1.82 8.45 1.10
N MET A 237 -2.11 9.24 2.12
CA MET A 237 -3.03 8.88 3.18
C MET A 237 -4.35 9.57 2.92
N SER A 238 -5.46 8.83 2.89
CA SER A 238 -6.80 9.41 2.87
C SER A 238 -7.54 9.07 4.14
N VAL A 239 -8.12 10.09 4.77
CA VAL A 239 -8.82 9.98 6.06
C VAL A 239 -10.23 10.52 5.92
N PHE A 240 -11.24 9.86 6.46
CA PHE A 240 -12.60 10.37 6.40
C PHE A 240 -13.41 10.00 7.64
N PRO A 241 -14.39 10.83 8.04
CA PRO A 241 -15.04 10.73 9.34
C PRO A 241 -15.87 9.44 9.53
N PRO A 242 -16.21 9.10 10.79
CA PRO A 242 -17.25 8.11 11.10
C PRO A 242 -18.55 8.35 10.35
N GLY A 243 -19.27 7.28 10.01
CA GLY A 243 -20.63 7.40 9.48
C GLY A 243 -20.72 8.07 8.10
N THR A 244 -19.61 8.20 7.37
CA THR A 244 -19.60 8.70 5.98
C THR A 244 -18.93 7.70 5.02
N TYR A 245 -19.14 7.89 3.73
CA TYR A 245 -18.48 7.10 2.68
C TYR A 245 -18.14 7.94 1.46
N LYS A 246 -17.16 7.47 0.68
CA LYS A 246 -16.65 8.15 -0.52
C LYS A 246 -17.49 7.83 -1.76
N LYS A 247 -17.49 8.77 -2.71
CA LYS A 247 -18.09 8.59 -4.05
C LYS A 247 -17.43 7.45 -4.80
N GLY A 248 -18.21 6.76 -5.64
CA GLY A 248 -17.71 5.70 -6.51
C GLY A 248 -16.76 6.26 -7.53
N HIS A 249 -15.58 5.65 -7.68
CA HIS A 249 -14.64 6.05 -8.72
C HIS A 249 -13.80 4.88 -9.18
N ARG A 250 -13.08 5.06 -10.29
CA ARG A 250 -12.14 4.08 -10.80
C ARG A 250 -10.82 4.74 -11.18
N HIS A 251 -9.77 3.94 -11.21
CA HIS A 251 -8.43 4.38 -11.58
C HIS A 251 -7.60 3.18 -12.07
N GLY A 252 -6.34 3.40 -12.44
CA GLY A 252 -5.43 2.33 -12.85
C GLY A 252 -5.08 1.33 -11.71
N PRO A 253 -4.37 0.24 -12.02
CA PRO A 253 -4.10 -0.85 -11.07
C PRO A 253 -2.97 -0.53 -10.09
N GLY A 254 -2.67 -1.48 -9.21
CA GLY A 254 -1.41 -1.55 -8.47
C GLY A 254 -1.32 -0.66 -7.22
N ARG A 255 -2.44 -0.09 -6.76
CA ARG A 255 -2.46 0.61 -5.46
C ARG A 255 -2.54 -0.39 -4.32
N VAL A 256 -1.45 -0.56 -3.58
CA VAL A 256 -1.44 -1.35 -2.35
C VAL A 256 -2.00 -0.49 -1.22
N ILE A 257 -3.23 -0.77 -0.79
CA ILE A 257 -3.91 -0.03 0.27
C ILE A 257 -3.83 -0.83 1.57
N VAL A 258 -3.26 -0.22 2.61
CA VAL A 258 -3.25 -0.75 3.98
C VAL A 258 -4.10 0.14 4.87
N ILE A 259 -4.68 -0.42 5.93
CA ILE A 259 -5.55 0.31 6.88
C ILE A 259 -4.83 0.53 8.22
N PRO A 260 -4.33 1.75 8.49
CA PRO A 260 -3.75 2.08 9.79
C PRO A 260 -4.75 2.32 10.92
N ALA A 261 -6.02 2.67 10.63
CA ALA A 261 -7.06 2.87 11.64
C ALA A 261 -8.48 2.86 11.04
N GLY A 262 -9.47 2.60 11.89
CA GLY A 262 -10.88 2.49 11.53
C GLY A 262 -11.32 1.10 11.05
N GLU A 263 -12.63 0.96 10.85
CA GLU A 263 -13.31 -0.25 10.36
C GLU A 263 -14.36 0.14 9.32
N GLY A 264 -14.58 -0.74 8.36
CA GLY A 264 -15.56 -0.56 7.31
C GLY A 264 -15.48 -1.62 6.23
N TYR A 265 -15.89 -1.22 5.04
CA TYR A 265 -15.83 -2.08 3.87
C TYR A 265 -15.67 -1.25 2.61
N SER A 266 -15.24 -1.93 1.55
CA SER A 266 -15.21 -1.39 0.21
C SER A 266 -16.09 -2.21 -0.71
N ILE A 267 -16.83 -1.52 -1.58
CA ILE A 267 -17.57 -2.15 -2.67
C ILE A 267 -16.69 -1.98 -3.90
N MET A 268 -16.38 -3.06 -4.62
CA MET A 268 -15.53 -3.02 -5.82
C MET A 268 -16.18 -3.82 -6.96
N TRP A 269 -16.14 -3.30 -8.20
CA TRP A 269 -16.73 -3.98 -9.35
C TRP A 269 -16.16 -3.53 -10.70
N PRO A 270 -16.09 -4.44 -11.69
CA PRO A 270 -15.89 -4.04 -13.08
C PRO A 270 -17.14 -3.34 -13.62
N GLU A 271 -16.97 -2.44 -14.58
CA GLU A 271 -18.10 -1.77 -15.24
C GLU A 271 -19.08 -2.78 -15.84
N GLY A 272 -20.35 -2.71 -15.44
CA GLY A 272 -21.39 -3.64 -15.87
C GLY A 272 -21.31 -5.05 -15.26
N GLY A 273 -20.41 -5.31 -14.32
CA GLY A 273 -20.27 -6.60 -13.66
C GLY A 273 -20.70 -6.63 -12.19
N GLU A 274 -20.43 -7.77 -11.55
CA GLU A 274 -20.84 -8.03 -10.17
C GLU A 274 -20.01 -7.24 -9.16
N LYS A 275 -20.66 -6.89 -8.04
CA LYS A 275 -20.05 -6.17 -6.94
C LYS A 275 -19.58 -7.12 -5.87
N ILE A 276 -18.33 -6.95 -5.46
CA ILE A 276 -17.76 -7.64 -4.31
C ILE A 276 -17.68 -6.67 -3.12
N ILE A 277 -17.81 -7.22 -1.92
CA ILE A 277 -17.64 -6.49 -0.66
C ILE A 277 -16.33 -6.95 -0.03
N ALA A 278 -15.41 -6.02 0.17
CA ALA A 278 -14.15 -6.23 0.88
C ALA A 278 -14.26 -5.58 2.28
N PRO A 279 -14.60 -6.33 3.34
CA PRO A 279 -14.53 -5.82 4.69
C PRO A 279 -13.08 -5.49 5.06
N TRP A 280 -12.89 -4.46 5.87
CA TRP A 280 -11.58 -4.09 6.36
C TRP A 280 -11.65 -3.44 7.74
N HIS A 281 -10.56 -3.61 8.49
CA HIS A 281 -10.28 -3.01 9.78
C HIS A 281 -8.78 -2.66 9.85
N GLU A 282 -8.30 -2.13 10.97
CA GLU A 282 -6.86 -1.90 11.16
C GLU A 282 -6.05 -3.18 10.86
N GLY A 283 -5.07 -3.10 9.96
CA GLY A 283 -4.23 -4.22 9.54
C GLY A 283 -4.70 -4.94 8.27
N SER A 284 -5.88 -4.61 7.74
CA SER A 284 -6.32 -5.13 6.44
C SER A 284 -5.53 -4.54 5.28
N MET A 285 -5.56 -5.24 4.14
CA MET A 285 -4.98 -4.77 2.88
C MET A 285 -5.87 -5.11 1.68
N PHE A 286 -5.96 -4.22 0.69
CA PHE A 286 -6.62 -4.51 -0.58
C PHE A 286 -6.08 -3.64 -1.72
N THR A 287 -6.46 -3.97 -2.95
CA THR A 287 -6.14 -3.19 -4.14
C THR A 287 -7.40 -3.11 -5.01
N PRO A 288 -7.89 -1.90 -5.35
CA PRO A 288 -8.89 -1.78 -6.40
C PRO A 288 -8.31 -2.24 -7.75
N PRO A 289 -8.92 -3.21 -8.44
CA PRO A 289 -8.40 -3.70 -9.72
C PRO A 289 -8.46 -2.66 -10.84
N ASP A 290 -7.74 -2.94 -11.93
CA ASP A 290 -7.63 -2.00 -13.06
C ASP A 290 -9.00 -1.57 -13.58
N ARG A 291 -9.27 -0.27 -13.54
CA ARG A 291 -10.51 0.36 -14.01
C ARG A 291 -11.79 -0.16 -13.36
N TRP A 292 -11.70 -0.84 -12.22
CA TRP A 292 -12.86 -1.20 -11.41
C TRP A 292 -13.38 0.03 -10.66
N PHE A 293 -14.69 0.22 -10.69
CA PHE A 293 -15.33 1.15 -9.78
C PHE A 293 -15.20 0.64 -8.36
N HIS A 294 -14.97 1.55 -7.43
CA HIS A 294 -14.87 1.24 -6.02
C HIS A 294 -15.34 2.40 -5.14
N GLN A 295 -15.90 2.04 -3.99
CA GLN A 295 -16.37 2.93 -2.93
C GLN A 295 -15.86 2.45 -1.58
N HIS A 296 -15.72 3.36 -0.62
CA HIS A 296 -15.20 3.04 0.70
C HIS A 296 -16.06 3.65 1.80
N PHE A 297 -16.43 2.85 2.79
CA PHE A 297 -17.46 3.15 3.79
C PHE A 297 -16.91 3.02 5.20
N ASN A 298 -17.00 4.07 6.02
CA ASN A 298 -16.55 4.03 7.40
C ASN A 298 -17.73 3.71 8.33
N VAL A 299 -17.69 2.52 8.94
CA VAL A 299 -18.72 2.06 9.88
C VAL A 299 -18.21 2.05 11.33
N SER A 300 -17.00 2.56 11.56
CA SER A 300 -16.41 2.71 12.89
C SER A 300 -16.81 4.03 13.55
N VAL A 301 -16.51 4.14 14.84
CA VAL A 301 -16.69 5.37 15.63
C VAL A 301 -15.50 6.32 15.55
N GLU A 302 -14.46 5.95 14.80
CA GLU A 302 -13.25 6.75 14.59
C GLU A 302 -13.04 7.06 13.10
N PRO A 303 -12.23 8.06 12.73
CA PRO A 303 -11.91 8.32 11.33
C PRO A 303 -11.18 7.13 10.69
N ALA A 304 -11.69 6.63 9.57
CA ALA A 304 -11.02 5.60 8.79
C ALA A 304 -9.82 6.20 8.05
N ARG A 305 -8.69 5.49 8.07
CA ARG A 305 -7.41 5.94 7.49
C ARG A 305 -6.90 4.90 6.49
N TYR A 306 -6.62 5.32 5.27
CA TYR A 306 -6.10 4.48 4.20
C TYR A 306 -4.73 4.96 3.77
N LEU A 307 -3.71 4.12 3.95
CA LEU A 307 -2.41 4.33 3.34
C LEU A 307 -2.39 3.62 1.99
N ALA A 308 -2.45 4.39 0.91
CA ALA A 308 -2.38 3.88 -0.45
C ALA A 308 -0.99 4.12 -1.04
N LEU A 309 -0.22 3.04 -1.18
CA LEU A 309 1.07 3.05 -1.87
C LEU A 309 0.81 3.02 -3.38
N ALA A 310 1.38 3.99 -4.09
CA ALA A 310 1.06 4.22 -5.49
C ALA A 310 1.85 3.27 -6.42
N PRO A 311 1.30 2.91 -7.60
CA PRO A 311 2.08 2.33 -8.67
C PRO A 311 3.07 3.35 -9.25
N LEU A 312 3.97 2.92 -10.14
CA LEU A 312 4.84 3.83 -10.89
C LEU A 312 4.04 4.93 -11.64
N PRO A 313 4.57 6.16 -11.74
CA PRO A 313 3.87 7.30 -12.35
C PRO A 313 3.59 7.14 -13.85
N GLN A 314 4.28 6.23 -14.53
CA GLN A 314 4.11 5.95 -15.95
C GLN A 314 2.83 5.13 -16.26
N PHE A 315 2.21 4.50 -15.26
CA PHE A 315 0.98 3.74 -15.49
C PHE A 315 -0.20 4.69 -15.79
N SER A 316 -1.01 4.32 -16.79
CA SER A 316 -2.29 5.00 -17.05
C SER A 316 -3.19 4.94 -15.81
N GLY A 317 -3.90 6.02 -15.50
CA GLY A 317 -4.69 6.11 -14.28
C GLY A 317 -3.85 6.09 -12.99
N HIS A 318 -2.53 6.34 -13.04
CA HIS A 318 -1.69 6.50 -11.83
C HIS A 318 -2.23 7.59 -10.93
N SER A 319 -2.54 8.75 -11.49
CA SER A 319 -3.22 9.80 -10.74
C SER A 319 -4.59 9.29 -10.35
N GLU A 320 -4.93 9.37 -9.06
CA GLU A 320 -6.31 9.08 -8.67
C GLU A 320 -7.28 10.07 -9.30
N LYS A 321 -6.83 11.29 -9.65
CA LYS A 321 -7.69 12.34 -10.25
C LYS A 321 -8.58 11.71 -11.32
N VAL A 322 -9.85 12.03 -11.23
CA VAL A 322 -10.83 11.58 -12.20
C VAL A 322 -10.45 12.16 -13.56
N GLU A 323 -9.98 11.31 -14.47
CA GLU A 323 -9.52 11.74 -15.81
C GLU A 323 -10.69 12.34 -16.59
N ASP A 324 -11.86 11.70 -16.49
CA ASP A 324 -13.14 12.21 -16.95
C ASP A 324 -14.17 12.08 -15.83
N ARG A 325 -14.52 13.20 -15.19
CA ARG A 325 -15.47 13.21 -14.05
C ARG A 325 -16.81 12.58 -14.40
N ALA A 326 -17.29 12.75 -15.63
CA ALA A 326 -18.56 12.19 -16.05
C ALA A 326 -18.50 10.66 -16.24
N ARG A 327 -17.31 10.12 -16.51
CA ARG A 327 -17.10 8.71 -16.86
C ARG A 327 -16.50 7.86 -15.72
N ASP A 328 -15.68 8.47 -14.88
CA ASP A 328 -14.82 7.77 -13.92
C ASP A 328 -15.20 8.03 -12.46
N GLN A 329 -16.27 8.79 -12.23
CA GLN A 329 -16.86 9.00 -10.92
C GLN A 329 -18.39 8.88 -10.95
N ILE A 330 -18.95 8.24 -9.93
CA ILE A 330 -20.37 8.11 -9.66
C ILE A 330 -20.69 9.07 -8.52
N GLU A 331 -21.46 10.11 -8.84
CA GLU A 331 -21.95 11.07 -7.85
C GLU A 331 -23.07 10.44 -7.02
N TYR A 332 -23.20 10.79 -5.73
CA TYR A 332 -24.18 10.18 -4.82
C TYR A 332 -25.63 10.17 -5.36
N PRO A 333 -26.15 11.22 -6.04
CA PRO A 333 -27.54 11.18 -6.53
C PRO A 333 -27.81 10.11 -7.60
N VAL A 334 -26.76 9.62 -8.28
CA VAL A 334 -26.87 8.63 -9.36
C VAL A 334 -26.33 7.26 -8.97
N GLU A 335 -25.90 7.09 -7.72
CA GLU A 335 -25.50 5.77 -7.22
C GLU A 335 -26.72 4.86 -7.00
N GLU A 336 -26.48 3.55 -7.04
CA GLU A 336 -27.55 2.57 -6.86
C GLU A 336 -28.16 2.66 -5.45
N GLY A 337 -29.49 2.65 -5.36
CA GLY A 337 -30.22 2.85 -4.10
C GLY A 337 -29.80 1.91 -2.97
N TRP A 338 -29.51 0.65 -3.28
CA TRP A 338 -29.11 -0.33 -2.28
C TRP A 338 -27.75 -0.01 -1.60
N ILE A 339 -26.89 0.82 -2.22
CA ILE A 339 -25.58 1.19 -1.64
C ILE A 339 -25.77 1.96 -0.33
N ARG A 340 -26.64 2.96 -0.32
CA ARG A 340 -26.99 3.73 0.89
C ARG A 340 -27.80 2.89 1.89
N GLU A 341 -28.65 1.98 1.42
CA GLU A 341 -29.41 1.06 2.28
C GLU A 341 -28.45 0.15 3.04
N LYS A 342 -27.51 -0.50 2.33
CA LYS A 342 -26.48 -1.34 2.94
C LYS A 342 -25.66 -0.55 3.98
N PHE A 343 -25.26 0.68 3.65
CA PHE A 343 -24.49 1.50 4.58
C PHE A 343 -25.27 1.81 5.87
N ALA A 344 -26.54 2.18 5.73
CA ALA A 344 -27.42 2.41 6.87
C ALA A 344 -27.64 1.13 7.70
N GLU A 345 -27.82 -0.02 7.07
CA GLU A 345 -27.95 -1.33 7.74
C GLU A 345 -26.68 -1.72 8.52
N GLU A 346 -25.50 -1.52 7.92
CA GLU A 346 -24.21 -1.82 8.56
C GLU A 346 -23.94 -0.93 9.78
N LEU A 347 -24.33 0.35 9.70
CA LEU A 347 -24.26 1.27 10.85
C LEU A 347 -25.29 0.91 11.92
N ALA A 348 -26.54 0.64 11.54
CA ALA A 348 -27.61 0.31 12.47
C ALA A 348 -27.30 -0.97 13.26
N SER A 349 -26.68 -1.98 12.62
CA SER A 349 -26.25 -3.20 13.31
C SER A 349 -25.19 -2.96 14.40
N ARG A 350 -24.53 -1.79 14.36
CA ARG A 350 -23.54 -1.31 15.34
C ARG A 350 -24.10 -0.23 16.27
N GLY A 351 -25.39 0.08 16.18
CA GLY A 351 -26.02 1.16 16.95
C GLY A 351 -25.59 2.57 16.52
N LEU A 352 -25.17 2.73 15.27
CA LEU A 352 -24.74 3.99 14.66
C LEU A 352 -25.75 4.45 13.60
N GLU A 353 -25.68 5.72 13.22
CA GLU A 353 -26.49 6.32 12.16
C GLU A 353 -25.60 6.94 11.08
N SER A 354 -26.14 7.01 9.85
CA SER A 354 -25.44 7.67 8.75
C SER A 354 -25.31 9.16 9.01
N LEU A 355 -24.10 9.68 8.89
CA LEU A 355 -23.79 11.12 8.96
C LEU A 355 -23.71 11.74 7.55
N MET A 356 -24.19 11.04 6.53
CA MET A 356 -24.32 11.56 5.18
C MET A 356 -25.48 12.58 5.12
N PRO A 357 -25.22 13.84 4.73
CA PRO A 357 -26.28 14.84 4.60
C PRO A 357 -27.29 14.44 3.53
N GLU A 358 -28.58 14.63 3.78
CA GLU A 358 -29.65 14.30 2.82
C GLU A 358 -29.46 15.03 1.48
N GLU A 359 -28.98 16.27 1.52
CA GLU A 359 -28.67 17.06 0.32
C GLU A 359 -27.62 16.39 -0.57
N ALA A 360 -26.67 15.63 0.00
CA ALA A 360 -25.66 14.93 -0.79
C ALA A 360 -26.30 13.95 -1.79
N TYR A 361 -27.46 13.38 -1.46
CA TYR A 361 -28.19 12.43 -2.29
C TYR A 361 -29.10 13.05 -3.33
N THR A 362 -29.36 14.35 -3.26
CA THR A 362 -30.29 15.05 -4.16
C THR A 362 -29.61 16.12 -5.00
N ASN A 363 -28.45 16.63 -4.57
CA ASN A 363 -27.69 17.67 -5.23
C ASN A 363 -26.36 17.14 -5.79
N ALA A 364 -26.26 17.01 -7.11
CA ALA A 364 -25.03 16.56 -7.79
C ALA A 364 -23.81 17.49 -7.57
N ASN A 365 -24.07 18.74 -7.17
CA ASN A 365 -23.06 19.74 -6.87
C ASN A 365 -22.82 19.91 -5.36
N PHE A 366 -23.35 19.01 -4.52
CA PHE A 366 -23.13 19.05 -3.08
C PHE A 366 -21.64 19.09 -2.75
N ASN A 367 -21.26 20.05 -1.91
CA ASN A 367 -19.90 20.21 -1.41
C ASN A 367 -19.90 20.06 0.11
N TRP A 368 -18.97 19.26 0.59
CA TRP A 368 -18.76 19.11 2.03
C TRP A 368 -18.20 20.39 2.62
N GLU A 369 -18.76 20.80 3.75
CA GLU A 369 -18.16 21.84 4.58
C GLU A 369 -16.97 21.25 5.32
N TYR A 370 -15.86 21.98 5.32
CA TYR A 370 -14.65 21.64 6.06
C TYR A 370 -14.39 22.77 7.03
N ALA A 371 -14.12 22.44 8.29
CA ALA A 371 -13.69 23.44 9.26
C ALA A 371 -12.47 24.19 8.69
N SER A 372 -12.49 25.52 8.79
CA SER A 372 -11.33 26.33 8.43
C SER A 372 -10.18 25.92 9.34
N THR A 373 -9.08 25.43 8.76
CA THR A 373 -7.80 25.34 9.45
C THR A 373 -7.31 26.77 9.67
N GLU A 374 -7.45 27.30 10.88
CA GLU A 374 -6.74 28.52 11.31
C GLU A 374 -5.23 28.28 11.38
#